data_AF-A0A2L2Z493-F1
#
_entry.id   AF-A0A2L2Z493-F1
#
_cell.length_a   1.000
_cell.length_b   1.000
_cell.length_c   1.000
_cell.angle_alpha   90.00
_cell.angle_beta   90.00
_cell.angle_gamma   90.00
#
_symmetry.space_group_name_H-M   'P 1'
#
loop_
_entity.id
_entity.type
_entity.pdbx_description
1 polymer ?
#
loop_
_entity_poly.entity_id
_entity_poly.type
_entity_poly.pdbx_seq_one_letter_code
_entity_poly.pdbx_strand_id
1 'polypeptide(L)'
;EAYFVLPSERERSKTLFYINKFNLLASDRIPVNRSLPDERRKACRIKRYDIQKLPSTSVIIVYHNEAWSTLMRTIFSIINRSRHELIKEP
;
A
#
# COMPACT_ATOMS: atom_id res chain seq x y z
N GLU A 1 8.39 4.71 6.90
CA GLU A 1 8.71 4.73 8.34
C GLU A 1 7.62 4.01 9.14
N ALA A 2 7.97 3.47 10.31
CA ALA A 2 7.02 2.84 11.22
C ALA A 2 6.41 3.90 12.14
N TYR A 3 5.09 3.86 12.34
CA TYR A 3 4.41 4.69 13.33
C TYR A 3 4.24 3.89 14.62
N PHE A 4 4.77 4.42 15.73
CA PHE A 4 4.61 3.85 17.05
C PHE A 4 3.47 4.56 17.79
N VAL A 5 2.47 3.80 18.22
CA VAL A 5 1.34 4.37 18.99
C VAL A 5 1.83 4.78 20.37
N LEU A 6 1.59 6.05 20.72
CA LEU A 6 1.94 6.60 22.03
C LEU A 6 1.15 5.91 23.15
N PRO A 7 1.70 5.79 24.37
CA PRO A 7 0.98 5.20 25.51
C PRO A 7 -0.39 5.84 25.77
N SER A 8 -0.50 7.16 25.59
CA SER A 8 -1.75 7.93 25.74
C SER A 8 -2.82 7.59 24.70
N GLU A 9 -2.44 7.07 23.54
CA GLU A 9 -3.35 6.75 22.43
C GLU A 9 -3.78 5.26 22.40
N ARG A 10 -3.29 4.43 23.34
CA ARG A 10 -3.52 2.98 23.32
C ARG A 10 -4.99 2.59 23.42
N GLU A 11 -5.76 3.23 24.29
CA GLU A 11 -7.18 2.92 24.42
C GLU A 11 -7.96 3.29 23.15
N ARG A 12 -7.65 4.45 22.55
CA ARG A 12 -8.21 4.82 21.24
C ARG A 12 -7.84 3.81 20.15
N SER A 13 -6.59 3.35 20.12
CA SER A 13 -6.13 2.32 19.18
C SER A 13 -6.87 1.01 19.35
N LYS A 14 -7.13 0.56 20.59
CA LYS A 14 -7.93 -0.65 20.89
C LYS A 14 -9.37 -0.50 20.39
N THR A 15 -10.02 0.63 20.62
CA THR A 15 -11.38 0.86 20.12
C THR A 15 -11.44 0.82 18.60
N LEU A 16 -10.51 1.52 17.94
CA LEU A 16 -10.45 1.58 16.47
C LEU A 16 -10.08 0.22 15.84
N PHE A 17 -9.38 -0.65 16.57
CA PHE A 17 -9.08 -2.01 16.11
C PHE A 17 -10.35 -2.81 15.80
N TYR A 18 -11.45 -2.60 16.54
CA TYR A 18 -12.65 -3.41 16.32
C TYR A 18 -13.38 -3.12 15.00
N ILE A 19 -13.13 -1.97 14.38
CA ILE A 19 -13.75 -1.55 13.11
C ILE A 19 -13.20 -2.36 11.94
N ASN A 20 -11.88 -2.37 11.76
CA ASN A 20 -11.22 -3.00 10.59
C ASN A 20 -10.25 -4.15 10.96
N LYS A 21 -10.15 -4.54 12.23
CA LYS A 21 -9.29 -5.62 12.75
C LYS A 21 -7.78 -5.42 12.53
N PHE A 22 -7.35 -4.17 12.38
CA PHE A 22 -5.95 -3.76 12.44
C PHE A 22 -5.82 -2.40 13.14
N ASN A 23 -4.59 -1.93 13.36
CA ASN A 23 -4.35 -0.64 14.00
C ASN A 23 -4.68 0.53 13.06
N LEU A 24 -5.97 0.86 12.99
CA LEU A 24 -6.49 1.92 12.12
C LEU A 24 -5.89 3.28 12.47
N LEU A 25 -5.73 3.59 13.77
CA LEU A 25 -5.07 4.81 14.21
C LEU A 25 -3.66 4.96 13.61
N ALA A 26 -2.87 3.89 13.67
CA ALA A 26 -1.53 3.91 13.09
C ALA A 26 -1.58 4.05 11.56
N SER A 27 -2.50 3.35 10.89
CA SER A 27 -2.66 3.48 9.43
C SER A 27 -2.98 4.93 9.04
N ASP A 28 -3.91 5.58 9.73
CA ASP A 28 -4.33 6.95 9.43
C ASP A 28 -3.21 7.98 9.63
N ARG A 29 -2.26 7.69 10.52
CA ARG A 29 -1.08 8.55 10.77
C ARG A 29 0.06 8.33 9.77
N ILE A 30 0.07 7.20 9.06
CA ILE A 30 1.10 6.90 8.07
C ILE A 30 0.69 7.51 6.71
N PRO A 31 1.57 8.26 6.01
CA PRO A 31 1.26 8.86 4.71
C PRO A 31 0.84 7.85 3.64
N VAL A 32 -0.23 8.15 2.88
CA VAL A 32 -0.73 7.27 1.80
C VAL A 32 0.31 6.96 0.72
N ASN A 33 1.25 7.87 0.51
CA ASN A 33 2.35 7.76 -0.46
C ASN A 33 3.71 7.39 0.19
N ARG A 34 3.70 6.71 1.35
CA ARG A 34 4.96 6.34 2.04
C ARG A 34 5.94 5.58 1.14
N SER A 35 7.22 5.90 1.26
CA SER A 35 8.29 5.07 0.70
C SER A 35 8.49 3.79 1.52
N LEU A 36 9.01 2.76 0.87
CA LEU A 36 9.41 1.51 1.53
C LEU A 36 10.86 1.22 1.13
N PRO A 37 11.69 0.72 2.05
CA PRO A 37 13.02 0.26 1.71
C PRO A 37 12.95 -0.93 0.74
N ASP A 38 13.97 -1.07 -0.09
CA ASP A 38 14.07 -2.19 -1.05
C ASP A 38 14.82 -3.38 -0.44
N GLU A 39 14.06 -4.24 0.23
CA GLU A 39 14.57 -5.46 0.88
C GLU A 39 14.79 -6.64 -0.10
N ARG A 40 14.64 -6.42 -1.42
CA ARG A 40 14.84 -7.49 -2.41
C ARG A 40 16.28 -7.98 -2.41
N ARG A 41 16.50 -9.23 -2.81
CA ARG A 41 17.86 -9.78 -3.02
C ARG A 41 18.55 -9.06 -4.19
N LYS A 42 19.89 -8.98 -4.16
CA LYS A 42 20.69 -8.33 -5.22
C LYS A 42 20.35 -8.85 -6.63
N ALA A 43 20.14 -10.17 -6.77
CA ALA A 43 19.77 -10.79 -8.04
C ALA A 43 18.45 -10.26 -8.63
N CYS A 44 17.47 -9.90 -7.81
CA CYS A 44 16.21 -9.32 -8.27
C CYS A 44 16.38 -7.89 -8.80
N ARG A 45 17.30 -7.12 -8.23
CA ARG A 45 17.56 -5.72 -8.64
C ARG A 45 18.17 -5.60 -10.03
N ILE A 46 18.98 -6.59 -10.43
CA ILE A 46 19.69 -6.57 -11.71
C ILE A 46 18.88 -7.20 -12.86
N LYS A 47 17.74 -7.85 -12.55
CA LYS A 47 16.93 -8.52 -13.56
C LYS A 47 16.24 -7.50 -14.44
N ARG A 48 16.48 -7.58 -15.76
CA ARG A 48 15.85 -6.74 -16.77
C ARG A 48 14.79 -7.54 -17.52
N TYR A 49 13.68 -6.88 -17.82
CA TYR A 49 12.59 -7.41 -18.62
C TYR A 49 12.39 -6.50 -19.82
N ASP A 50 12.09 -7.09 -20.98
CA ASP A 50 11.71 -6.35 -22.18
C ASP A 50 10.29 -5.83 -22.01
N ILE A 51 10.16 -4.53 -21.75
CA ILE A 51 8.88 -3.93 -21.37
C ILE A 51 7.87 -3.96 -22.50
N GLN A 52 8.33 -3.87 -23.75
CA GLN A 52 7.45 -3.88 -24.93
C GLN A 52 6.78 -5.24 -25.14
N LYS A 53 7.33 -6.30 -24.55
CA LYS A 53 6.76 -7.65 -24.59
C LYS A 53 5.85 -7.96 -23.41
N LEU A 54 5.78 -7.08 -22.42
CA LEU A 54 4.89 -7.28 -21.27
C LEU A 54 3.47 -6.87 -21.66
N PRO A 55 2.45 -7.67 -21.30
CA PRO A 55 1.06 -7.32 -21.57
C PRO A 55 0.62 -6.14 -20.70
N SER A 56 -0.27 -5.32 -21.24
CA SER A 56 -1.01 -4.36 -20.42
C SER A 56 -1.91 -5.09 -19.44
N THR A 57 -2.11 -4.53 -18.26
CA THR A 57 -2.86 -5.13 -17.16
C THR A 57 -3.86 -4.13 -16.59
N SER A 58 -5.08 -4.61 -16.32
CA SER A 58 -6.07 -3.88 -15.54
C SER A 58 -6.06 -4.36 -14.09
N VAL A 59 -5.99 -3.42 -13.14
CA VAL A 59 -5.99 -3.74 -11.71
C VAL A 59 -7.40 -3.55 -11.15
N ILE A 60 -8.06 -4.64 -10.79
CA ILE A 60 -9.41 -4.61 -10.22
C ILE A 60 -9.29 -4.73 -8.70
N ILE A 61 -9.79 -3.72 -7.98
CA ILE A 61 -9.82 -3.70 -6.51
C ILE A 61 -11.27 -3.86 -6.05
N VAL A 62 -11.59 -5.02 -5.48
CA VAL A 62 -12.87 -5.24 -4.81
C VAL A 62 -12.69 -4.89 -3.33
N TYR A 63 -13.54 -4.01 -2.81
CA TYR A 63 -13.50 -3.59 -1.41
C TYR A 63 -14.91 -3.57 -0.81
N HIS A 64 -15.01 -3.80 0.50
CA HIS A 64 -16.25 -3.67 1.24
C HIS A 64 -15.92 -3.19 2.66
N ASN A 65 -16.43 -2.01 3.04
CA ASN A 65 -16.14 -1.37 4.33
C ASN A 65 -14.63 -1.28 4.67
N GLU A 66 -13.79 -1.14 3.63
CA GLU A 66 -12.35 -0.99 3.78
C GLU A 66 -12.01 0.37 4.39
N ALA A 67 -10.95 0.43 5.21
CA ALA A 67 -10.52 1.71 5.75
C ALA A 67 -9.99 2.63 4.63
N TRP A 68 -10.31 3.91 4.71
CA TRP A 68 -9.88 4.87 3.70
C TRP A 68 -8.35 4.90 3.53
N SER A 69 -7.61 4.92 4.64
CA SER A 69 -6.15 5.01 4.62
C SER A 69 -5.48 3.78 4.02
N THR A 70 -6.07 2.59 4.15
CA THR A 70 -5.55 1.37 3.52
C THR A 70 -5.89 1.34 2.04
N LEU A 71 -7.14 1.62 1.66
CA LEU A 71 -7.58 1.66 0.27
C LEU A 71 -6.76 2.65 -0.56
N MET A 72 -6.60 3.88 -0.06
CA MET A 72 -5.81 4.91 -0.75
C MET A 72 -4.35 4.51 -0.87
N ARG A 73 -3.76 3.92 0.17
CA ARG A 73 -2.36 3.47 0.12
C ARG A 73 -2.15 2.36 -0.90
N THR A 74 -3.15 1.48 -1.11
CA THR A 74 -3.14 0.49 -2.18
C THR A 74 -3.11 1.16 -3.56
N ILE A 75 -4.02 2.13 -3.80
CA ILE A 75 -4.09 2.87 -5.07
C ILE A 75 -2.78 3.63 -5.34
N PHE A 76 -2.28 4.41 -4.37
CA PHE A 76 -1.01 5.14 -4.51
C PHE A 76 0.17 4.19 -4.72
N SER A 77 0.17 3.01 -4.11
CA SER A 77 1.21 2.01 -4.34
C SER A 77 1.19 1.50 -5.78
N ILE A 78 0.00 1.23 -6.34
CA ILE A 78 -0.15 0.79 -7.73
C ILE A 78 0.39 1.86 -8.68
N ILE A 79 -0.04 3.11 -8.51
CA ILE A 79 0.37 4.23 -9.36
C ILE A 79 1.89 4.45 -9.29
N ASN A 80 2.45 4.53 -8.08
CA ASN A 80 3.86 4.90 -7.89
C ASN A 80 4.85 3.77 -8.20
N ARG A 81 4.41 2.50 -8.18
CA ARG A 81 5.31 1.33 -8.29
C ARG A 81 5.05 0.48 -9.52
N SER A 82 4.07 0.83 -10.33
CA SER A 82 3.81 0.19 -11.63
C SER A 82 4.29 1.10 -12.76
N ARG A 83 4.63 0.51 -13.90
CA ARG A 83 4.94 1.29 -15.10
C ARG A 83 3.63 1.75 -15.75
N HIS A 84 3.46 3.06 -15.88
CA HIS A 84 2.26 3.68 -16.45
C HIS A 84 1.86 3.09 -17.81
N GLU A 85 2.83 2.80 -18.68
CA GLU A 85 2.62 2.20 -20.01
C GLU A 85 2.00 0.80 -20.00
N LEU A 86 2.08 0.08 -18.87
CA LEU A 86 1.55 -1.27 -18.70
C LEU A 86 0.21 -1.30 -17.95
N ILE A 87 -0.23 -0.20 -17.36
CA ILE A 87 -1.48 -0.15 -16.62
C ILE A 87 -2.57 0.42 -17.53
N LYS A 88 -3.67 -0.33 -17.66
CA LYS A 88 -4.90 0.11 -18.33
C LYS A 88 -6.07 0.01 -17.38
N GLU A 89 -7.12 0.77 -17.67
CA GLU A 89 -8.41 0.61 -17.03
C GLU A 89 -9.34 -0.27 -17.88
N PRO A 90 -10.32 -0.96 -17.27
CA PRO A 90 -11.30 -1.78 -17.99
C PRO A 90 -12.15 -0.98 -18.97
#